data_AF-A0A167AK38-F1
#
_entry.id   AF-A0A167AK38-F1
#
_cell.length_a   1.000
_cell.length_b   1.000
_cell.length_c   1.000
_cell.angle_alpha   90.00
_cell.angle_beta   90.00
_cell.angle_gamma   90.00
#
_symmetry.space_group_name_H-M   'P 1'
#
loop_
_entity.id
_entity.type
_entity.pdbx_description
1 polymer ?
#
loop_
_entity_poly.entity_id
_entity_poly.type
_entity_poly.pdbx_seq_one_letter_code
_entity_poly.pdbx_strand_id
1 'polypeptide(L)'
;MLEKVVVVLAALTWPVLGGSRAWEAPLSHQVQLDRHRFDAIPVDEAGYAVPRIAENGTTGSNVKRWVSMRPGVGDKPSYLWPDKTINYCFDTTDSRDKLDEKLNSAFNMWAASFEDGSGGLNRLLYKYSMVAEPGTACTENSQRAKILVVSHNDLGVHSTTIGQRPLDAERPEYKGPTMKLSTRDDVGQLNILANFAHEVGHAWGLIHEHQNPLFWRYPYGTSSDDIFEGTVFGDHWECSALRDYYTVRGKITQKHGTGEEAEQIMRDVCLLQSAADEWGFSAADWLPVKANFKYSSSVPNAGADYTHVDWDSIMLYPSGAGGRGTARPPTNPSENPDAYDQRTPVLLRNDGVKIHTNAIPSKGDVEGIKALYENSMPGEQGKTYVLPNDKKSSRFGSFIKDFSLKKKKNCPNPNS
;
A
#
# COMPACT_ATOMS: atom_id res chain seq x y z
N MET A 1 -35.81 53.32 67.40
CA MET A 1 -36.05 51.86 67.39
C MET A 1 -35.33 51.35 66.15
N LEU A 2 -34.13 50.78 66.32
CA LEU A 2 -33.86 49.33 66.30
C LEU A 2 -34.47 48.70 65.02
N GLU A 3 -33.73 48.12 64.10
CA GLU A 3 -32.66 47.15 64.30
C GLU A 3 -31.55 47.24 63.24
N LYS A 4 -30.33 46.92 63.70
CA LYS A 4 -29.23 46.48 62.84
C LYS A 4 -29.52 45.06 62.39
N VAL A 5 -29.46 44.79 61.09
CA VAL A 5 -29.22 43.44 60.57
C VAL A 5 -27.94 43.48 59.75
N VAL A 6 -27.03 42.60 60.16
CA VAL A 6 -25.69 42.35 59.61
C VAL A 6 -25.76 41.00 58.88
N VAL A 7 -24.85 40.82 57.91
CA VAL A 7 -24.42 39.55 57.28
C VAL A 7 -25.44 39.04 56.23
N VAL A 8 -25.10 38.66 54.99
CA VAL A 8 -23.92 37.95 54.48
C VAL A 8 -23.63 38.39 53.04
N LEU A 9 -22.39 38.81 52.77
CA LEU A 9 -21.80 38.83 51.43
C LEU A 9 -21.58 37.37 51.02
N ALA A 10 -22.55 36.80 50.31
CA ALA A 10 -22.34 35.54 49.62
C ALA A 10 -21.52 35.84 48.37
N ALA A 11 -20.26 35.41 48.39
CA ALA A 11 -19.46 35.25 47.18
C ALA A 11 -20.24 34.30 46.25
N LEU A 12 -20.83 34.85 45.19
CA LEU A 12 -21.30 34.05 44.06
C LEU A 12 -20.05 33.57 43.32
N THR A 13 -19.54 32.44 43.78
CA THR A 13 -18.77 31.52 42.94
C THR A 13 -19.62 31.25 41.71
N TRP A 14 -19.19 31.72 40.55
CA TRP A 14 -19.73 31.23 39.29
C TRP A 14 -19.38 29.74 39.20
N PRO A 15 -20.36 28.83 39.19
CA PRO A 15 -20.11 27.56 38.54
C PRO A 15 -19.88 27.89 37.08
N VAL A 16 -18.65 27.70 36.60
CA VAL A 16 -18.41 27.42 35.18
C VAL A 16 -19.00 26.03 34.95
N LEU A 17 -20.33 25.96 34.88
CA LEU A 17 -21.03 24.87 34.23
C LEU A 17 -20.86 25.14 32.75
N GLY A 18 -19.92 24.40 32.18
CA GLY A 18 -19.57 24.44 30.79
C GLY A 18 -20.80 24.29 29.89
N GLY A 19 -20.84 25.16 28.89
CA GLY A 19 -20.99 24.72 27.52
C GLY A 19 -22.36 24.16 27.16
N SER A 20 -23.30 25.09 26.97
CA SER A 20 -24.46 24.95 26.10
C SER A 20 -24.11 24.22 24.80
N ARG A 21 -24.97 23.29 24.36
CA ARG A 21 -24.97 22.62 23.04
C ARG A 21 -25.29 23.57 21.87
N ALA A 22 -24.68 24.74 21.85
CA ALA A 22 -24.89 25.78 20.84
C ALA A 22 -23.59 26.16 20.10
N TRP A 23 -22.50 25.43 20.33
CA TRP A 23 -21.21 25.56 19.63
C TRP A 23 -20.64 24.21 19.18
N GLU A 24 -21.48 23.18 19.04
CA GLU A 24 -21.12 22.08 18.16
C GLU A 24 -21.22 22.64 16.73
N ALA A 25 -20.07 22.96 16.13
CA ALA A 25 -20.02 23.13 14.70
C ALA A 25 -20.71 21.90 14.08
N PRO A 26 -21.68 22.07 13.16
CA PRO A 26 -22.11 20.94 12.37
C PRO A 26 -20.83 20.39 11.74
N LEU A 27 -20.48 19.15 12.04
CA LEU A 27 -19.46 18.43 11.30
C LEU A 27 -19.98 18.30 9.87
N SER A 28 -19.81 19.35 9.07
CA SER A 28 -19.74 19.22 7.63
C SER A 28 -18.37 18.62 7.34
N HIS A 29 -18.20 17.34 7.63
CA HIS A 29 -17.26 16.56 6.85
C HIS A 29 -17.82 16.52 5.43
N GLN A 30 -17.45 17.51 4.62
CA GLN A 30 -17.32 17.30 3.19
C GLN A 30 -16.13 16.37 2.96
N VAL A 31 -16.25 15.12 3.41
CA VAL A 31 -15.80 14.02 2.59
C VAL A 31 -16.95 13.85 1.62
N GLN A 32 -16.82 14.43 0.42
CA GLN A 32 -17.63 13.98 -0.70
C GLN A 32 -17.22 12.52 -0.93
N LEU A 33 -17.96 11.63 -0.26
CA LEU A 33 -17.96 10.22 -0.53
C LEU A 33 -18.25 10.08 -2.02
N ASP A 34 -17.40 9.33 -2.69
CA ASP A 34 -17.63 8.94 -4.07
C ASP A 34 -18.93 8.12 -4.13
N ARG A 35 -20.00 8.81 -4.52
CA ARG A 35 -21.28 8.28 -4.94
C ARG A 35 -21.27 8.46 -6.44
N HIS A 36 -21.04 7.43 -7.23
CA HIS A 36 -21.33 7.55 -8.67
C HIS A 36 -22.86 7.56 -8.96
N ARG A 37 -23.71 8.24 -8.15
CA ARG A 37 -25.09 7.78 -7.87
C ARG A 37 -26.24 8.80 -7.96
N PHE A 38 -26.10 9.93 -8.65
CA PHE A 38 -27.20 10.88 -8.90
C PHE A 38 -27.65 10.95 -10.37
N ASP A 39 -27.61 9.84 -11.08
CA ASP A 39 -28.51 9.72 -12.24
C ASP A 39 -29.94 9.61 -11.71
N ALA A 40 -30.84 10.46 -12.23
CA ALA A 40 -32.26 10.36 -11.93
C ALA A 40 -32.74 8.93 -12.25
N ILE A 41 -33.37 8.27 -11.28
CA ILE A 41 -33.98 6.95 -11.49
C ILE A 41 -35.13 7.16 -12.49
N PRO A 42 -35.10 6.54 -13.69
CA PRO A 42 -36.24 6.63 -14.60
C PRO A 42 -37.44 5.96 -13.93
N VAL A 43 -38.50 6.74 -13.78
CA VAL A 43 -39.80 6.29 -13.27
C VAL A 43 -40.78 6.19 -14.44
N ASP A 44 -41.73 5.27 -14.38
CA ASP A 44 -42.82 5.22 -15.35
C ASP A 44 -43.75 6.44 -15.21
N GLU A 45 -44.73 6.55 -16.11
CA GLU A 45 -45.74 7.63 -16.06
C GLU A 45 -46.55 7.65 -14.75
N ALA A 46 -46.51 6.59 -13.95
CA ALA A 46 -47.16 6.48 -12.65
C ALA A 46 -46.23 6.72 -11.45
N GLY A 47 -44.94 7.00 -11.68
CA GLY A 47 -43.96 7.31 -10.64
C GLY A 47 -43.33 6.10 -9.95
N TYR A 48 -43.54 4.89 -10.46
CA TYR A 48 -42.86 3.70 -9.96
C TYR A 48 -41.51 3.51 -10.65
N ALA A 49 -40.50 3.08 -9.89
CA ALA A 49 -39.17 2.83 -10.44
C ALA A 49 -39.24 1.72 -11.49
N VAL A 50 -38.84 2.03 -12.73
CA VAL A 50 -38.74 1.03 -13.79
C VAL A 50 -37.52 0.16 -13.46
N PRO A 51 -37.65 -1.17 -13.32
CA PRO A 51 -36.50 -2.04 -13.20
C PRO A 51 -35.63 -1.85 -14.43
N ARG A 52 -34.35 -1.48 -14.26
CA ARG A 52 -33.39 -1.49 -15.37
C ARG A 52 -33.32 -2.92 -15.88
N ILE A 53 -33.99 -3.18 -17.00
CA ILE A 53 -33.73 -4.38 -17.79
C ILE A 53 -32.28 -4.23 -18.26
N ALA A 54 -31.42 -5.11 -17.77
CA ALA A 54 -30.02 -5.15 -18.14
C ALA A 54 -29.92 -5.39 -19.66
N GLU A 55 -29.69 -4.33 -20.42
CA GLU A 55 -29.26 -4.47 -21.80
C GLU A 55 -27.79 -4.90 -21.78
N ASN A 56 -27.58 -6.22 -21.87
CA ASN A 56 -26.34 -6.90 -22.25
C ASN A 56 -25.02 -6.42 -21.64
N GLY A 57 -25.02 -6.12 -20.34
CA GLY A 57 -23.81 -6.09 -19.51
C GLY A 57 -23.97 -7.10 -18.40
N THR A 58 -23.33 -8.25 -18.53
CA THR A 58 -23.25 -9.32 -17.51
C THR A 58 -23.24 -8.75 -16.10
N THR A 59 -24.20 -9.19 -15.28
CA THR A 59 -24.06 -9.16 -13.81
C THR A 59 -22.73 -9.78 -13.46
N GLY A 60 -21.71 -8.94 -13.25
CA GLY A 60 -20.41 -9.36 -12.79
C GLY A 60 -20.61 -10.03 -11.45
N SER A 61 -20.57 -11.35 -11.43
CA SER A 61 -20.27 -12.09 -10.22
C SER A 61 -19.13 -11.35 -9.52
N ASN A 62 -19.31 -11.04 -8.24
CA ASN A 62 -18.27 -10.53 -7.33
C ASN A 62 -17.18 -11.60 -7.20
N VAL A 63 -16.43 -11.80 -8.27
CA VAL A 63 -15.34 -12.74 -8.34
C VAL A 63 -14.21 -12.08 -7.58
N LYS A 64 -13.83 -12.70 -6.46
CA LYS A 64 -12.77 -12.25 -5.56
C LYS A 64 -11.49 -12.08 -6.36
N ARG A 65 -10.96 -10.87 -6.57
CA ARG A 65 -9.73 -10.62 -7.37
C ARG A 65 -8.76 -9.83 -6.51
N TRP A 66 -7.50 -10.24 -6.50
CA TRP A 66 -6.43 -9.59 -5.76
C TRP A 66 -5.10 -10.28 -6.06
N VAL A 67 -4.01 -9.57 -5.79
CA VAL A 67 -2.65 -10.08 -5.80
C VAL A 67 -1.91 -9.64 -4.53
N SER A 68 -1.15 -10.56 -3.94
CA SER A 68 -0.44 -10.36 -2.67
C SER A 68 0.94 -11.02 -2.69
N MET A 69 1.75 -10.76 -1.67
CA MET A 69 2.94 -11.57 -1.40
C MET A 69 2.60 -13.03 -1.07
N ARG A 70 3.56 -13.93 -1.25
CA ARG A 70 3.59 -15.26 -0.61
C ARG A 70 4.38 -15.18 0.70
N PRO A 71 3.74 -15.36 1.87
CA PRO A 71 4.44 -15.27 3.14
C PRO A 71 5.56 -16.31 3.27
N GLY A 72 6.75 -15.86 3.68
CA GLY A 72 7.85 -16.75 4.03
C GLY A 72 8.54 -17.48 2.88
N VAL A 73 8.24 -17.14 1.62
CA VAL A 73 8.81 -17.80 0.43
C VAL A 73 9.77 -16.85 -0.32
N GLY A 74 10.85 -17.42 -0.86
CA GLY A 74 11.84 -16.72 -1.69
C GLY A 74 13.09 -16.28 -0.95
N ASP A 75 14.05 -15.71 -1.68
CA ASP A 75 15.36 -15.28 -1.15
C ASP A 75 15.24 -14.05 -0.23
N LYS A 76 14.18 -13.25 -0.41
CA LYS A 76 13.85 -12.06 0.38
C LYS A 76 12.41 -12.18 0.88
N PRO A 77 12.12 -13.15 1.77
CA PRO A 77 10.75 -13.47 2.14
C PRO A 77 10.14 -12.29 2.90
N SER A 78 8.86 -12.04 2.69
CA SER A 78 8.08 -11.12 3.54
C SER A 78 7.11 -11.94 4.38
N TYR A 79 6.80 -11.48 5.59
CA TYR A 79 5.94 -12.19 6.53
C TYR A 79 4.68 -11.40 6.83
N LEU A 80 3.65 -12.12 7.29
CA LEU A 80 2.45 -11.51 7.83
C LEU A 80 2.73 -10.85 9.17
N TRP A 81 2.01 -9.77 9.46
CA TRP A 81 2.01 -9.16 10.78
C TRP A 81 1.40 -10.13 11.81
N PRO A 82 2.10 -10.45 12.91
CA PRO A 82 1.57 -11.31 13.96
C PRO A 82 0.25 -10.79 14.51
N ASP A 83 -0.67 -11.71 14.81
CA ASP A 83 -1.99 -11.42 15.40
C ASP A 83 -2.77 -10.34 14.65
N LYS A 84 -2.57 -10.25 13.32
CA LYS A 84 -3.19 -9.24 12.44
C LYS A 84 -3.00 -7.81 13.01
N THR A 85 -1.82 -7.51 13.57
CA THR A 85 -1.52 -6.23 14.20
C THR A 85 -0.29 -5.58 13.58
N ILE A 86 -0.49 -4.45 12.90
CA ILE A 86 0.61 -3.60 12.44
C ILE A 86 1.05 -2.71 13.60
N ASN A 87 2.19 -3.04 14.18
CA ASN A 87 2.87 -2.16 15.13
C ASN A 87 3.60 -1.08 14.35
N TYR A 88 3.32 0.19 14.63
CA TYR A 88 3.94 1.31 13.92
C TYR A 88 4.43 2.40 14.89
N CYS A 89 5.25 3.31 14.37
CA CYS A 89 5.63 4.54 15.04
C CYS A 89 6.12 5.55 13.99
N PHE A 90 6.24 6.83 14.38
CA PHE A 90 6.73 7.88 13.50
C PHE A 90 8.22 8.12 13.70
N ASP A 91 8.97 8.32 12.62
CA ASP A 91 10.41 8.60 12.71
C ASP A 91 10.71 9.92 13.44
N THR A 92 9.81 10.90 13.36
CA THR A 92 9.92 12.23 13.96
C THR A 92 8.56 12.75 14.40
N THR A 93 8.56 13.73 15.30
CA THR A 93 7.35 14.45 15.71
C THR A 93 6.71 15.19 14.53
N ASP A 94 7.51 15.78 13.62
CA ASP A 94 7.00 16.45 12.41
C ASP A 94 6.24 15.46 11.50
N SER A 95 6.80 14.26 11.28
CA SER A 95 6.09 13.20 10.54
C SER A 95 4.77 12.84 11.20
N ARG A 96 4.73 12.65 12.52
CA ARG A 96 3.47 12.37 13.24
C ARG A 96 2.46 13.49 13.00
N ASP A 97 2.86 14.72 13.27
CA ASP A 97 1.95 15.87 13.26
C ASP A 97 1.37 16.12 11.85
N LYS A 98 2.10 15.79 10.78
CA LYS A 98 1.63 15.88 9.39
C LYS A 98 0.75 14.71 8.95
N LEU A 99 1.05 13.50 9.44
CA LEU A 99 0.54 12.25 8.88
C LEU A 99 -0.55 11.58 9.72
N ASP A 100 -0.54 11.72 11.05
CA ASP A 100 -1.31 10.86 11.97
C ASP A 100 -2.82 10.87 11.68
N GLU A 101 -3.44 12.03 11.56
CA GLU A 101 -4.87 12.14 11.25
C GLU A 101 -5.24 11.50 9.90
N LYS A 102 -4.40 11.71 8.88
CA LYS A 102 -4.63 11.20 7.52
C LYS A 102 -4.38 9.70 7.45
N LEU A 103 -3.38 9.20 8.16
CA LEU A 103 -3.08 7.77 8.25
C LEU A 103 -4.17 7.03 9.03
N ASN A 104 -4.68 7.61 10.12
CA ASN A 104 -5.85 7.08 10.82
C ASN A 104 -7.09 7.07 9.91
N SER A 105 -7.27 8.08 9.07
CA SER A 105 -8.34 8.09 8.06
C SER A 105 -8.17 6.99 7.01
N ALA A 106 -6.94 6.75 6.54
CA ALA A 106 -6.64 5.61 5.66
C ALA A 106 -6.92 4.26 6.33
N PHE A 107 -6.53 4.08 7.59
CA PHE A 107 -6.91 2.89 8.38
C PHE A 107 -8.42 2.72 8.46
N ASN A 108 -9.16 3.84 8.56
CA ASN A 108 -10.61 3.81 8.62
C ASN A 108 -11.24 3.33 7.30
N MET A 109 -10.66 3.67 6.16
CA MET A 109 -11.15 3.26 4.83
C MET A 109 -11.14 1.73 4.69
N TRP A 110 -10.08 1.06 5.16
CA TRP A 110 -10.00 -0.41 5.14
C TRP A 110 -11.04 -1.11 6.03
N ALA A 111 -11.57 -0.41 7.04
CA ALA A 111 -12.59 -0.93 7.94
C ALA A 111 -14.03 -0.63 7.50
N ALA A 112 -14.21 0.19 6.45
CA ALA A 112 -15.54 0.61 5.99
C ALA A 112 -16.33 -0.59 5.42
N SER A 113 -17.66 -0.53 5.56
CA SER A 113 -18.57 -1.49 4.93
C SER A 113 -18.86 -1.11 3.49
N PHE A 114 -19.15 -2.11 2.65
CA PHE A 114 -19.55 -1.95 1.26
C PHE A 114 -21.07 -1.84 1.11
N GLU A 115 -21.54 -1.35 -0.05
CA GLU A 115 -22.97 -1.10 -0.31
C GLU A 115 -23.84 -2.37 -0.27
N ASP A 116 -23.24 -3.53 -0.54
CA ASP A 116 -23.90 -4.84 -0.47
C ASP A 116 -24.03 -5.39 0.96
N GLY A 117 -23.64 -4.59 1.96
CA GLY A 117 -23.65 -4.96 3.38
C GLY A 117 -22.48 -5.83 3.81
N SER A 118 -21.55 -6.18 2.90
CA SER A 118 -20.33 -6.87 3.28
C SER A 118 -19.40 -5.93 4.06
N GLY A 119 -18.79 -6.46 5.13
CA GLY A 119 -17.93 -5.67 6.02
C GLY A 119 -16.49 -5.59 5.51
N GLY A 120 -15.83 -4.47 5.79
CA GLY A 120 -14.39 -4.27 5.63
C GLY A 120 -13.54 -5.15 6.57
N LEU A 121 -12.34 -4.70 6.89
CA LEU A 121 -11.49 -5.30 7.92
C LEU A 121 -12.05 -5.01 9.31
N ASN A 122 -12.39 -6.06 10.06
CA ASN A 122 -12.90 -5.93 11.42
C ASN A 122 -11.81 -5.38 12.36
N ARG A 123 -11.99 -4.19 12.92
CA ARG A 123 -11.00 -3.53 13.79
C ARG A 123 -10.71 -4.23 15.11
N LEU A 124 -11.56 -5.16 15.54
CA LEU A 124 -11.27 -6.01 16.69
C LEU A 124 -10.22 -7.08 16.35
N LEU A 125 -10.11 -7.43 15.07
CA LEU A 125 -9.17 -8.44 14.56
C LEU A 125 -7.96 -7.81 13.89
N TYR A 126 -8.16 -6.85 12.99
CA TYR A 126 -7.12 -6.14 12.24
C TYR A 126 -6.81 -4.83 12.94
N LYS A 127 -5.61 -4.73 13.53
CA LYS A 127 -5.25 -3.64 14.44
C LYS A 127 -4.06 -2.85 13.92
N TYR A 128 -4.05 -1.57 14.27
CA TYR A 128 -2.91 -0.68 14.13
C TYR A 128 -2.56 -0.18 15.52
N SER A 129 -1.32 -0.40 15.95
CA SER A 129 -0.88 -0.04 17.30
C SER A 129 0.35 0.83 17.23
N MET A 130 0.26 2.06 17.71
CA MET A 130 1.43 2.90 17.91
C MET A 130 2.19 2.38 19.15
N VAL A 131 3.42 1.89 18.95
CA VAL A 131 4.16 1.17 20.01
C VAL A 131 5.35 1.93 20.58
N ALA A 132 5.67 3.09 20.02
CA ALA A 132 6.75 3.95 20.49
C ALA A 132 6.45 5.41 20.17
N GLU A 133 6.96 6.30 21.04
CA GLU A 133 6.96 7.74 20.78
C GLU A 133 7.81 8.07 19.54
N PRO A 134 7.50 9.17 18.82
CA PRO A 134 8.29 9.58 17.68
C PRO A 134 9.75 9.87 18.02
N GLY A 135 10.65 9.72 17.04
CA GLY A 135 12.09 9.97 17.23
C GLY A 135 12.90 8.70 17.52
N THR A 136 13.92 8.81 18.36
CA THR A 136 14.86 7.71 18.64
C THR A 136 14.19 6.50 19.30
N ALA A 137 13.15 6.71 20.11
CA ALA A 137 12.35 5.63 20.68
C ALA A 137 11.67 4.75 19.61
N CYS A 138 11.42 5.32 18.42
CA CYS A 138 10.91 4.64 17.25
C CYS A 138 12.05 4.06 16.38
N THR A 139 13.00 4.90 15.94
CA THR A 139 14.01 4.52 14.94
C THR A 139 15.11 3.61 15.47
N GLU A 140 15.46 3.73 16.76
CA GLU A 140 16.47 2.93 17.46
C GLU A 140 15.84 1.89 18.41
N ASN A 141 14.54 1.62 18.24
CA ASN A 141 13.83 0.66 19.08
C ASN A 141 14.49 -0.74 19.03
N SER A 142 14.64 -1.39 20.18
CA SER A 142 15.17 -2.77 20.23
C SER A 142 14.36 -3.80 19.42
N GLN A 143 13.08 -3.50 19.14
CA GLN A 143 12.18 -4.29 18.30
C GLN A 143 11.99 -3.68 16.90
N ARG A 144 12.87 -2.80 16.42
CA ARG A 144 12.75 -2.07 15.15
C ARG A 144 12.41 -2.95 13.92
N ALA A 145 12.88 -4.20 13.89
CA ALA A 145 12.55 -5.19 12.85
C ALA A 145 11.06 -5.63 12.82
N LYS A 146 10.30 -5.30 13.87
CA LYS A 146 8.88 -5.64 14.05
C LYS A 146 7.98 -4.42 14.11
N ILE A 147 8.50 -3.25 13.76
CA ILE A 147 7.78 -1.98 13.82
C ILE A 147 7.86 -1.34 12.44
N LEU A 148 6.71 -0.92 11.91
CA LEU A 148 6.61 -0.09 10.73
C LEU A 148 6.96 1.35 11.09
N VAL A 149 8.10 1.83 10.61
CA VAL A 149 8.48 3.23 10.82
C VAL A 149 7.91 4.08 9.71
N VAL A 150 7.07 5.03 10.10
CA VAL A 150 6.36 5.95 9.22
C VAL A 150 7.11 7.28 9.16
N SER A 151 7.37 7.78 7.95
CA SER A 151 8.12 9.03 7.71
C SER A 151 7.42 9.91 6.68
N HIS A 152 7.51 11.22 6.86
CA HIS A 152 7.01 12.22 5.92
C HIS A 152 8.08 12.64 4.91
N ASN A 153 7.66 13.01 3.70
CA ASN A 153 8.49 13.73 2.74
C ASN A 153 7.67 14.67 1.86
N ASP A 154 8.29 15.75 1.39
CA ASP A 154 7.67 16.74 0.50
C ASP A 154 7.89 16.44 -1.00
N LEU A 155 8.46 15.27 -1.33
CA LEU A 155 8.90 14.94 -2.70
C LEU A 155 7.83 14.22 -3.53
N GLY A 156 6.65 13.94 -2.96
CA GLY A 156 5.62 13.17 -3.67
C GLY A 156 5.93 11.68 -3.75
N VAL A 157 6.88 11.20 -2.93
CA VAL A 157 7.27 9.80 -2.93
C VAL A 157 6.46 9.06 -1.89
N HIS A 158 5.76 8.02 -2.33
CA HIS A 158 5.10 7.04 -1.48
C HIS A 158 5.84 5.72 -1.65
N SER A 159 6.11 5.03 -0.55
CA SER A 159 6.77 3.72 -0.59
C SER A 159 6.60 3.01 0.74
N THR A 160 6.14 1.77 0.68
CA THR A 160 5.95 0.94 1.87
C THR A 160 6.53 -0.44 1.65
N THR A 161 7.19 -0.95 2.68
CA THR A 161 7.63 -2.33 2.70
C THR A 161 6.42 -3.25 2.68
N ILE A 162 6.40 -4.22 1.76
CA ILE A 162 5.31 -5.20 1.66
C ILE A 162 5.36 -6.12 2.88
N GLY A 163 4.29 -6.14 3.68
CA GLY A 163 4.22 -6.94 4.90
C GLY A 163 5.33 -6.62 5.91
N GLN A 164 5.75 -7.65 6.64
CA GLN A 164 6.88 -7.60 7.58
C GLN A 164 8.10 -8.31 6.97
N ARG A 165 8.94 -7.57 6.26
CA ARG A 165 10.21 -8.11 5.72
C ARG A 165 11.27 -8.24 6.83
N PRO A 166 11.94 -9.40 6.97
CA PRO A 166 12.95 -9.65 7.99
C PRO A 166 14.19 -8.79 7.73
N LEU A 167 15.03 -8.67 8.76
CA LEU A 167 16.36 -8.07 8.60
C LEU A 167 17.16 -8.86 7.57
N ASP A 168 17.85 -8.13 6.71
CA ASP A 168 18.66 -8.67 5.63
C ASP A 168 20.12 -8.46 6.00
N ALA A 169 20.87 -9.55 6.18
CA ALA A 169 22.29 -9.48 6.56
C ALA A 169 23.16 -8.86 5.46
N GLU A 170 22.71 -8.92 4.19
CA GLU A 170 23.40 -8.33 3.04
C GLU A 170 23.09 -6.83 2.88
N ARG A 171 22.05 -6.34 3.57
CA ARG A 171 21.64 -4.93 3.62
C ARG A 171 21.60 -4.43 5.06
N PRO A 172 22.76 -4.26 5.73
CA PRO A 172 22.82 -3.89 7.15
C PRO A 172 22.18 -2.53 7.46
N GLU A 173 21.99 -1.68 6.45
CA GLU A 173 21.25 -0.42 6.52
C GLU A 173 19.73 -0.63 6.70
N TYR A 174 19.19 -1.76 6.23
CA TYR A 174 17.78 -2.09 6.41
C TYR A 174 17.50 -2.49 7.86
N LYS A 175 16.78 -1.64 8.58
CA LYS A 175 16.47 -1.86 10.00
C LYS A 175 15.12 -2.53 10.25
N GLY A 176 14.30 -2.71 9.21
CA GLY A 176 12.96 -3.26 9.32
C GLY A 176 11.95 -2.48 8.48
N PRO A 177 10.66 -2.82 8.58
CA PRO A 177 9.62 -2.25 7.74
C PRO A 177 9.57 -0.72 7.82
N THR A 178 9.32 -0.09 6.67
CA THR A 178 9.19 1.36 6.54
C THR A 178 7.99 1.72 5.68
N MET A 179 7.42 2.89 5.97
CA MET A 179 6.39 3.54 5.17
C MET A 179 6.78 5.01 5.03
N LYS A 180 6.94 5.47 3.80
CA LYS A 180 7.26 6.84 3.46
C LYS A 180 6.06 7.45 2.77
N LEU A 181 5.57 8.56 3.32
CA LEU A 181 4.33 9.20 2.87
C LEU A 181 4.58 10.66 2.53
N SER A 182 3.82 11.16 1.57
CA SER A 182 3.83 12.57 1.14
C SER A 182 2.41 13.13 1.19
N THR A 183 2.26 14.38 1.61
CA THR A 183 0.95 15.05 1.64
C THR A 183 0.58 15.74 0.32
N ARG A 184 1.37 15.52 -0.74
CA ARG A 184 1.04 15.98 -2.09
C ARG A 184 -0.13 15.19 -2.68
N ASP A 185 -1.02 15.91 -3.33
CA ASP A 185 -2.23 15.41 -3.97
C ASP A 185 -2.13 15.41 -5.51
N ASP A 186 -0.97 15.74 -6.06
CA ASP A 186 -0.67 15.73 -7.50
C ASP A 186 0.14 14.51 -7.95
N VAL A 187 0.23 13.48 -7.10
CA VAL A 187 0.98 12.24 -7.32
C VAL A 187 0.11 11.00 -7.08
N GLY A 188 0.55 9.86 -7.61
CA GLY A 188 -0.15 8.57 -7.44
C GLY A 188 -1.60 8.66 -7.90
N GLN A 189 -2.52 8.37 -6.97
CA GLN A 189 -3.98 8.39 -7.10
C GLN A 189 -4.60 9.81 -7.13
N LEU A 190 -3.78 10.86 -7.09
CA LEU A 190 -4.22 12.26 -7.07
C LEU A 190 -5.13 12.61 -5.87
N ASN A 191 -4.95 11.85 -4.78
CA ASN A 191 -5.69 12.01 -3.54
C ASN A 191 -4.84 11.50 -2.38
N ILE A 192 -4.64 12.34 -1.36
CA ILE A 192 -3.74 12.05 -0.23
C ILE A 192 -4.20 10.81 0.54
N LEU A 193 -5.50 10.71 0.84
CA LEU A 193 -6.04 9.58 1.60
C LEU A 193 -6.00 8.29 0.81
N ALA A 194 -6.28 8.35 -0.49
CA ALA A 194 -6.16 7.20 -1.39
C ALA A 194 -4.71 6.69 -1.47
N ASN A 195 -3.75 7.61 -1.64
CA ASN A 195 -2.33 7.25 -1.61
C ASN A 195 -1.95 6.61 -0.27
N PHE A 196 -2.43 7.13 0.87
CA PHE A 196 -2.12 6.53 2.17
C PHE A 196 -2.76 5.15 2.31
N ALA A 197 -4.02 4.98 1.87
CA ALA A 197 -4.72 3.71 1.92
C ALA A 197 -4.06 2.65 1.01
N HIS A 198 -3.56 3.04 -0.15
CA HIS A 198 -2.71 2.22 -1.03
C HIS A 198 -1.47 1.70 -0.29
N GLU A 199 -0.72 2.61 0.34
CA GLU A 199 0.48 2.26 1.11
C GLU A 199 0.16 1.34 2.31
N VAL A 200 -1.01 1.51 2.94
CA VAL A 200 -1.51 0.58 3.97
C VAL A 200 -1.80 -0.80 3.38
N GLY A 201 -2.29 -0.89 2.14
CA GLY A 201 -2.45 -2.17 1.42
C GLY A 201 -1.13 -2.93 1.28
N HIS A 202 -0.05 -2.23 0.90
CA HIS A 202 1.30 -2.80 0.91
C HIS A 202 1.73 -3.25 2.30
N ALA A 203 1.51 -2.44 3.33
CA ALA A 203 1.85 -2.81 4.69
C ALA A 203 1.16 -4.12 5.10
N TRP A 204 -0.08 -4.37 4.67
CA TRP A 204 -0.74 -5.66 4.91
C TRP A 204 -0.18 -6.81 4.08
N GLY A 205 0.40 -6.54 2.93
CA GLY A 205 1.02 -7.55 2.06
C GLY A 205 0.45 -7.64 0.65
N LEU A 206 -0.40 -6.70 0.25
CA LEU A 206 -0.86 -6.59 -1.13
C LEU A 206 0.27 -6.04 -2.02
N ILE A 207 0.28 -6.44 -3.29
CA ILE A 207 1.15 -5.85 -4.32
C ILE A 207 0.26 -5.17 -5.37
N HIS A 208 0.85 -4.46 -6.34
CA HIS A 208 0.03 -3.79 -7.33
C HIS A 208 -0.76 -4.77 -8.19
N GLU A 209 -2.04 -4.49 -8.44
CA GLU A 209 -2.94 -5.37 -9.20
C GLU A 209 -2.40 -5.64 -10.62
N HIS A 210 -1.91 -4.59 -11.29
CA HIS A 210 -1.30 -4.73 -12.61
C HIS A 210 -0.02 -5.55 -12.60
N GLN A 211 0.63 -5.81 -11.46
CA GLN A 211 1.86 -6.62 -11.44
C GLN A 211 1.63 -8.13 -11.53
N ASN A 212 0.38 -8.59 -11.61
CA ASN A 212 0.10 -10.00 -11.86
C ASN A 212 0.58 -10.39 -13.27
N PRO A 213 1.60 -11.27 -13.41
CA PRO A 213 2.19 -11.59 -14.71
C PRO A 213 1.23 -12.33 -15.65
N LEU A 214 0.11 -12.85 -15.14
CA LEU A 214 -0.93 -13.48 -15.94
C LEU A 214 -1.74 -12.48 -16.75
N PHE A 215 -1.72 -11.19 -16.41
CA PHE A 215 -2.40 -10.13 -17.16
C PHE A 215 -1.59 -9.61 -18.35
N TRP A 216 -0.29 -9.94 -18.43
CA TRP A 216 0.63 -9.39 -19.40
C TRP A 216 0.89 -10.35 -20.57
N ARG A 217 1.03 -9.78 -21.76
CA ARG A 217 1.56 -10.47 -22.95
C ARG A 217 3.04 -10.78 -22.80
N TYR A 218 3.52 -11.74 -23.59
CA TYR A 218 4.96 -11.94 -23.76
C TYR A 218 5.62 -10.68 -24.38
N PRO A 219 6.84 -10.28 -23.99
CA PRO A 219 7.79 -10.95 -23.09
C PRO A 219 7.62 -10.65 -21.59
N TYR A 220 6.67 -9.80 -21.22
CA TYR A 220 6.48 -9.37 -19.83
C TYR A 220 5.82 -10.46 -18.98
N GLY A 221 4.83 -11.16 -19.54
CA GLY A 221 4.05 -12.19 -18.86
C GLY A 221 4.79 -13.52 -18.63
N THR A 222 4.00 -14.57 -18.37
CA THR A 222 4.49 -15.92 -18.04
C THR A 222 4.59 -16.87 -19.23
N SER A 223 3.90 -16.61 -20.33
CA SER A 223 3.80 -17.50 -21.48
C SER A 223 3.95 -16.75 -22.80
N SER A 224 4.64 -17.37 -23.77
CA SER A 224 4.74 -16.93 -25.17
C SER A 224 3.77 -17.65 -26.10
N ASP A 225 2.91 -18.52 -25.56
CA ASP A 225 1.87 -19.22 -26.32
C ASP A 225 0.59 -18.38 -26.26
N ASP A 226 0.08 -18.00 -27.44
CA ASP A 226 -1.08 -17.13 -27.65
C ASP A 226 -2.33 -17.56 -26.86
N ILE A 227 -2.49 -18.86 -26.56
CA ILE A 227 -3.64 -19.38 -25.81
C ILE A 227 -3.48 -19.11 -24.31
N PHE A 228 -2.24 -19.08 -23.82
CA PHE A 228 -1.91 -18.99 -22.41
C PHE A 228 -1.46 -17.58 -21.98
N GLU A 229 -1.12 -16.70 -22.93
CA GLU A 229 -0.68 -15.34 -22.63
C GLU A 229 -1.80 -14.47 -22.04
N GLY A 230 -1.42 -13.50 -21.21
CA GLY A 230 -2.34 -12.50 -20.69
C GLY A 230 -2.70 -11.49 -21.77
N THR A 231 -3.94 -11.02 -21.81
CA THR A 231 -4.43 -10.15 -22.90
C THR A 231 -4.68 -8.70 -22.49
N VAL A 232 -4.37 -8.35 -21.24
CA VAL A 232 -4.75 -7.06 -20.64
C VAL A 232 -3.69 -5.98 -20.85
N PHE A 233 -2.42 -6.33 -20.62
CA PHE A 233 -1.29 -5.40 -20.63
C PHE A 233 -0.15 -5.89 -21.54
N GLY A 234 0.76 -4.98 -21.90
CA GLY A 234 1.99 -5.28 -22.63
C GLY A 234 2.15 -4.53 -23.95
N ASP A 235 1.07 -4.32 -24.70
CA ASP A 235 1.12 -3.65 -26.01
C ASP A 235 1.29 -2.13 -25.87
N HIS A 236 0.86 -1.58 -24.72
CA HIS A 236 0.91 -0.16 -24.40
C HIS A 236 1.65 0.14 -23.09
N TRP A 237 2.76 -0.57 -22.87
CA TRP A 237 3.76 -0.24 -21.86
C TRP A 237 4.80 0.72 -22.45
N GLU A 238 4.89 1.93 -21.88
CA GLU A 238 5.83 2.97 -22.33
C GLU A 238 6.86 3.26 -21.25
N CYS A 239 7.92 2.44 -21.22
CA CYS A 239 9.01 2.57 -20.27
C CYS A 239 9.63 3.98 -20.25
N SER A 240 9.71 4.66 -21.40
CA SER A 240 10.28 6.00 -21.49
C SER A 240 9.35 7.11 -21.03
N ALA A 241 8.06 6.83 -20.79
CA ALA A 241 7.12 7.81 -20.23
C ALA A 241 7.48 8.19 -18.79
N LEU A 242 8.15 7.29 -18.05
CA LEU A 242 8.55 7.50 -16.66
C LEU A 242 9.50 8.68 -16.49
N ARG A 243 9.28 9.48 -15.45
CA ARG A 243 10.03 10.72 -15.19
C ARG A 243 11.52 10.49 -14.95
N ASP A 244 11.89 9.36 -14.35
CA ASP A 244 13.26 9.00 -14.03
C ASP A 244 13.97 8.17 -15.12
N TYR A 245 13.30 7.86 -16.24
CA TYR A 245 13.87 7.08 -17.36
C TYR A 245 15.25 7.61 -17.80
N TYR A 246 15.35 8.90 -18.12
CA TYR A 246 16.62 9.50 -18.58
C TYR A 246 17.67 9.58 -17.48
N THR A 247 17.26 9.67 -16.21
CA THR A 247 18.18 9.63 -15.07
C THR A 247 18.82 8.25 -14.95
N VAL A 248 18.01 7.19 -15.06
CA VAL A 248 18.49 5.80 -15.04
C VAL A 248 19.35 5.49 -16.25
N ARG A 249 18.91 5.87 -17.45
CA ARG A 249 19.72 5.74 -18.67
C ARG A 249 21.07 6.44 -18.52
N GLY A 250 21.09 7.66 -17.97
CA GLY A 250 22.32 8.38 -17.69
C GLY A 250 23.26 7.65 -16.73
N LYS A 251 22.73 7.05 -15.64
CA LYS A 251 23.51 6.22 -14.71
C LYS A 251 24.10 4.99 -15.39
N ILE A 252 23.31 4.29 -16.22
CA ILE A 252 23.76 3.11 -16.97
C ILE A 252 24.87 3.51 -17.94
N THR A 253 24.64 4.55 -18.74
CA THR A 253 25.64 5.06 -19.69
C THR A 253 26.91 5.54 -19.01
N GLN A 254 26.82 6.18 -17.84
CA GLN A 254 28.00 6.59 -17.07
C GLN A 254 28.84 5.39 -16.63
N LYS A 255 28.20 4.26 -16.27
CA LYS A 255 28.87 3.06 -15.77
C LYS A 255 29.39 2.14 -16.89
N HIS A 256 28.67 2.04 -18.00
CA HIS A 256 28.93 1.05 -19.08
C HIS A 256 29.26 1.68 -20.45
N GLY A 257 29.30 3.01 -20.56
CA GLY A 257 29.48 3.72 -21.82
C GLY A 257 28.21 3.78 -22.69
N THR A 258 28.34 4.19 -23.95
CA THR A 258 27.21 4.33 -24.90
C THR A 258 27.08 3.15 -25.87
N GLY A 259 27.66 1.99 -25.52
CA GLY A 259 27.71 0.81 -26.38
C GLY A 259 26.50 -0.10 -26.25
N GLU A 260 26.57 -1.25 -26.94
CA GLU A 260 25.51 -2.27 -26.97
C GLU A 260 25.14 -2.80 -25.56
N GLU A 261 26.11 -2.92 -24.66
CA GLU A 261 25.90 -3.35 -23.28
C GLU A 261 24.94 -2.43 -22.52
N ALA A 262 25.15 -1.11 -22.60
CA ALA A 262 24.28 -0.13 -21.94
C ALA A 262 22.85 -0.16 -22.50
N GLU A 263 22.71 -0.35 -23.82
CA GLU A 263 21.41 -0.48 -24.46
C GLU A 263 20.72 -1.80 -24.09
N GLN A 264 21.47 -2.89 -23.92
CA GLN A 264 20.91 -4.16 -23.44
C GLN A 264 20.44 -4.04 -22.00
N ILE A 265 21.24 -3.46 -21.11
CA ILE A 265 20.82 -3.18 -19.73
C ILE A 265 19.56 -2.30 -19.72
N MET A 266 19.49 -1.28 -20.58
CA MET A 266 18.31 -0.43 -20.67
C MET A 266 17.06 -1.19 -21.14
N ARG A 267 17.22 -2.17 -22.05
CA ARG A 267 16.12 -3.08 -22.42
C ARG A 267 15.70 -3.94 -21.23
N ASP A 268 16.66 -4.53 -20.52
CA ASP A 268 16.38 -5.41 -19.39
C ASP A 268 15.66 -4.67 -18.25
N VAL A 269 16.06 -3.44 -17.91
CA VAL A 269 15.34 -2.62 -16.90
C VAL A 269 13.94 -2.19 -17.34
N CYS A 270 13.65 -2.20 -18.64
CA CYS A 270 12.31 -1.94 -19.18
C CYS A 270 11.46 -3.22 -19.34
N LEU A 271 12.04 -4.40 -19.16
CA LEU A 271 11.38 -5.70 -19.35
C LEU A 271 11.22 -6.49 -18.03
N LEU A 272 12.17 -6.34 -17.11
CA LEU A 272 12.29 -7.15 -15.91
C LEU A 272 12.21 -6.28 -14.66
N GLN A 273 11.21 -6.57 -13.81
CA GLN A 273 10.99 -5.88 -12.55
C GLN A 273 12.24 -5.87 -11.65
N SER A 274 12.95 -7.00 -11.57
CA SER A 274 14.15 -7.13 -10.74
C SER A 274 15.32 -6.29 -11.26
N ALA A 275 15.47 -6.17 -12.58
CA ALA A 275 16.50 -5.32 -13.17
C ALA A 275 16.19 -3.84 -12.93
N ALA A 276 14.92 -3.44 -13.04
CA ALA A 276 14.49 -2.09 -12.68
C ALA A 276 14.76 -1.77 -11.20
N ASP A 277 14.46 -2.69 -10.28
CA ASP A 277 14.72 -2.54 -8.84
C ASP A 277 16.22 -2.37 -8.55
N GLU A 278 17.09 -3.15 -9.20
CA GLU A 278 18.55 -3.05 -9.03
C GLU A 278 19.11 -1.67 -9.39
N TRP A 279 18.52 -1.01 -10.40
CA TRP A 279 18.91 0.33 -10.83
C TRP A 279 18.14 1.45 -10.12
N GLY A 280 17.24 1.11 -9.20
CA GLY A 280 16.37 2.06 -8.51
C GLY A 280 15.48 2.83 -9.48
N PHE A 281 14.99 2.14 -10.52
CA PHE A 281 14.13 2.69 -11.56
C PHE A 281 12.66 2.45 -11.23
N SER A 282 11.82 3.49 -11.35
CA SER A 282 10.39 3.41 -11.07
C SER A 282 9.60 2.42 -11.93
N ALA A 283 10.18 1.90 -13.03
CA ALA A 283 9.59 0.79 -13.78
C ALA A 283 9.40 -0.48 -12.93
N ALA A 284 10.14 -0.63 -11.83
CA ALA A 284 9.98 -1.74 -10.89
C ALA A 284 8.58 -1.80 -10.26
N ASP A 285 7.88 -0.67 -10.16
CA ASP A 285 6.53 -0.59 -9.61
C ASP A 285 5.45 -0.92 -10.66
N TRP A 286 5.82 -0.91 -11.94
CA TRP A 286 4.92 -1.18 -13.07
C TRP A 286 5.06 -2.58 -13.62
N LEU A 287 6.29 -3.08 -13.74
CA LEU A 287 6.55 -4.36 -14.38
C LEU A 287 6.04 -5.54 -13.55
N PRO A 288 5.60 -6.62 -14.20
CA PRO A 288 5.01 -7.77 -13.52
C PRO A 288 6.01 -8.46 -12.58
N VAL A 289 5.50 -8.91 -11.44
CA VAL A 289 6.28 -9.63 -10.43
C VAL A 289 6.21 -11.13 -10.74
N LYS A 290 7.31 -11.72 -11.18
CA LYS A 290 7.37 -13.14 -11.60
C LYS A 290 7.61 -14.13 -10.47
N ALA A 291 7.90 -13.67 -9.25
CA ALA A 291 8.25 -14.54 -8.12
C ALA A 291 7.58 -14.11 -6.80
N ASN A 292 7.38 -15.07 -5.90
CA ASN A 292 6.94 -14.84 -4.51
C ASN A 292 5.61 -14.08 -4.35
N PHE A 293 4.68 -14.22 -5.31
CA PHE A 293 3.35 -13.60 -5.28
C PHE A 293 2.23 -14.66 -5.30
N LYS A 294 1.12 -14.36 -4.62
CA LYS A 294 -0.12 -15.14 -4.58
C LYS A 294 -1.19 -14.29 -5.24
N TYR A 295 -2.10 -14.94 -5.95
CA TYR A 295 -3.26 -14.28 -6.55
C TYR A 295 -4.51 -15.08 -6.22
N SER A 296 -5.67 -14.45 -6.38
CA SER A 296 -6.94 -15.14 -6.20
C SER A 296 -7.07 -16.34 -7.14
N SER A 297 -7.65 -17.43 -6.64
CA SER A 297 -7.97 -18.61 -7.45
C SER A 297 -8.95 -18.34 -8.59
N SER A 298 -9.56 -17.16 -8.63
CA SER A 298 -10.38 -16.73 -9.74
C SER A 298 -9.61 -16.32 -10.99
N VAL A 299 -8.33 -15.96 -10.85
CA VAL A 299 -7.50 -15.63 -12.01
C VAL A 299 -7.03 -16.96 -12.60
N PRO A 300 -7.36 -17.26 -13.87
CA PRO A 300 -6.95 -18.51 -14.47
C PRO A 300 -5.44 -18.53 -14.67
N ASN A 301 -4.82 -19.71 -14.54
CA ASN A 301 -3.38 -19.89 -14.80
C ASN A 301 -2.99 -19.66 -16.28
N ALA A 302 -3.96 -19.36 -17.15
CA ALA A 302 -3.86 -19.27 -18.59
C ALA A 302 -4.90 -18.28 -19.12
N GLY A 303 -4.51 -17.39 -20.05
CA GLY A 303 -5.48 -16.58 -20.80
C GLY A 303 -6.28 -15.61 -19.93
N ALA A 304 -5.67 -15.01 -18.90
CA ALA A 304 -6.37 -14.01 -18.11
C ALA A 304 -6.66 -12.77 -18.97
N ASP A 305 -7.88 -12.26 -18.81
CA ASP A 305 -8.44 -11.16 -19.59
C ASP A 305 -8.95 -10.03 -18.67
N TYR A 306 -9.56 -9.02 -19.30
CA TYR A 306 -10.11 -7.84 -18.63
C TYR A 306 -11.11 -8.16 -17.52
N THR A 307 -11.81 -9.29 -17.57
CA THR A 307 -12.78 -9.70 -16.56
C THR A 307 -12.13 -10.26 -15.30
N HIS A 308 -10.81 -10.47 -15.30
CA HIS A 308 -10.08 -11.03 -14.16
C HIS A 308 -9.33 -9.98 -13.33
N VAL A 309 -9.22 -8.76 -13.85
CA VAL A 309 -8.60 -7.63 -13.15
C VAL A 309 -9.61 -7.00 -12.20
N ASP A 310 -9.17 -6.63 -11.01
CA ASP A 310 -9.91 -5.70 -10.16
C ASP A 310 -9.61 -4.25 -10.56
N TRP A 311 -10.38 -3.72 -11.52
CA TRP A 311 -10.21 -2.34 -12.01
C TRP A 311 -10.48 -1.28 -10.94
N ASP A 312 -11.23 -1.64 -9.89
CA ASP A 312 -11.56 -0.75 -8.76
C ASP A 312 -10.54 -0.88 -7.61
N SER A 313 -9.54 -1.76 -7.73
CA SER A 313 -8.53 -1.97 -6.69
C SER A 313 -7.75 -0.69 -6.43
N ILE A 314 -7.61 -0.32 -5.16
CA ILE A 314 -6.75 0.79 -4.75
C ILE A 314 -5.28 0.49 -5.07
N MET A 315 -4.92 -0.79 -5.23
CA MET A 315 -3.59 -1.26 -5.57
C MET A 315 -3.29 -1.18 -7.07
N LEU A 316 -4.25 -0.80 -7.91
CA LEU A 316 -4.03 -0.58 -9.33
C LEU A 316 -3.54 0.86 -9.59
N TYR A 317 -2.42 1.01 -10.31
CA TYR A 317 -1.93 2.33 -10.66
C TYR A 317 -2.76 2.98 -11.77
N PRO A 318 -3.11 4.27 -11.65
CA PRO A 318 -3.67 5.02 -12.76
C PRO A 318 -2.59 5.21 -13.83
N SER A 319 -3.00 5.22 -15.11
CA SER A 319 -2.07 5.19 -16.25
C SER A 319 -0.97 6.27 -16.22
N GLY A 320 -1.25 7.44 -15.64
CA GLY A 320 -0.28 8.54 -15.55
C GLY A 320 0.71 8.46 -14.39
N ALA A 321 0.57 7.54 -13.44
CA ALA A 321 1.41 7.51 -12.23
C ALA A 321 2.91 7.39 -12.55
N GLY A 322 3.73 8.30 -11.99
CA GLY A 322 5.18 8.34 -12.28
C GLY A 322 5.56 8.84 -13.69
N GLY A 323 4.58 9.08 -14.56
CA GLY A 323 4.77 9.62 -15.90
C GLY A 323 5.21 11.09 -15.89
N ARG A 324 5.86 11.52 -16.97
CA ARG A 324 6.23 12.92 -17.22
C ARG A 324 5.00 13.78 -17.46
N GLY A 325 4.95 14.98 -16.89
CA GLY A 325 3.86 15.93 -17.06
C GLY A 325 3.33 16.43 -15.72
N THR A 326 2.18 17.10 -15.74
CA THR A 326 1.53 17.65 -14.56
C THR A 326 0.21 16.94 -14.30
N ALA A 327 -0.15 16.81 -13.04
CA ALA A 327 -1.48 16.39 -12.64
C ALA A 327 -1.98 17.24 -11.48
N ARG A 328 -3.27 17.16 -11.20
CA ARG A 328 -3.90 17.73 -10.02
C ARG A 328 -5.10 16.88 -9.63
N PRO A 329 -5.61 17.02 -8.39
CA PRO A 329 -6.89 16.44 -8.04
C PRO A 329 -8.01 16.92 -8.98
N PRO A 330 -9.02 16.08 -9.24
CA PRO A 330 -10.24 16.51 -9.90
C PRO A 330 -10.94 17.58 -9.03
N THR A 331 -11.48 18.61 -9.69
CA THR A 331 -12.28 19.66 -9.04
C THR A 331 -13.71 19.21 -8.76
N ASN A 332 -14.18 18.17 -9.47
CA ASN A 332 -15.47 17.54 -9.27
C ASN A 332 -15.44 16.09 -9.83
N PRO A 333 -16.35 15.20 -9.37
CA PRO A 333 -16.34 13.78 -9.77
C PRO A 333 -16.60 13.52 -11.25
N SER A 334 -17.16 14.47 -12.00
CA SER A 334 -17.48 14.32 -13.42
C SER A 334 -16.46 14.98 -14.34
N GLU A 335 -15.37 15.52 -13.78
CA GLU A 335 -14.32 16.13 -14.56
C GLU A 335 -13.64 15.08 -15.44
N ASN A 336 -13.43 15.38 -16.72
CA ASN A 336 -12.72 14.49 -17.62
C ASN A 336 -11.30 14.22 -17.06
N PRO A 337 -10.90 12.94 -16.85
CA PRO A 337 -9.54 12.58 -16.43
C PRO A 337 -8.42 13.23 -17.22
N ASP A 338 -8.59 13.39 -18.54
CA ASP A 338 -7.59 14.03 -19.39
C ASP A 338 -7.40 15.53 -19.10
N ALA A 339 -8.36 16.17 -18.42
CA ALA A 339 -8.28 17.57 -18.04
C ALA A 339 -7.46 17.80 -16.76
N TYR A 340 -7.41 16.82 -15.85
CA TYR A 340 -6.70 16.93 -14.57
C TYR A 340 -5.44 16.06 -14.47
N ASP A 341 -5.31 15.02 -15.30
CA ASP A 341 -4.11 14.19 -15.40
C ASP A 341 -3.47 14.31 -16.80
N GLN A 342 -2.51 15.22 -16.91
CA GLN A 342 -1.73 15.46 -18.13
C GLN A 342 -0.38 14.73 -18.10
N ARG A 343 -0.20 13.76 -17.19
CA ARG A 343 0.98 12.90 -17.19
C ARG A 343 0.92 11.99 -18.41
N THR A 344 2.07 11.77 -19.02
CA THR A 344 2.21 10.83 -20.13
C THR A 344 1.86 9.43 -19.61
N PRO A 345 0.91 8.72 -20.25
CA PRO A 345 0.55 7.37 -19.83
C PRO A 345 1.76 6.44 -19.88
N VAL A 346 2.00 5.77 -18.76
CA VAL A 346 3.06 4.79 -18.59
C VAL A 346 2.57 3.39 -18.98
N LEU A 347 1.33 3.08 -18.62
CA LEU A 347 0.67 1.83 -18.99
C LEU A 347 -0.77 2.13 -19.42
N LEU A 348 -1.18 1.62 -20.57
CA LEU A 348 -2.58 1.50 -20.95
C LEU A 348 -2.99 0.03 -20.98
N ARG A 349 -4.29 -0.20 -20.90
CA ARG A 349 -4.88 -1.45 -21.36
C ARG A 349 -4.53 -1.70 -22.83
N ASN A 350 -4.46 -2.95 -23.26
CA ASN A 350 -4.17 -3.32 -24.66
C ASN A 350 -5.24 -2.82 -25.66
N ASP A 351 -6.43 -2.44 -25.20
CA ASP A 351 -7.45 -1.74 -26.01
C ASP A 351 -7.25 -0.22 -26.08
N GLY A 352 -6.16 0.30 -25.52
CA GLY A 352 -5.79 1.71 -25.52
C GLY A 352 -6.47 2.55 -24.43
N VAL A 353 -7.33 1.95 -23.60
CA VAL A 353 -8.07 2.67 -22.55
C VAL A 353 -7.15 2.96 -21.35
N LYS A 354 -7.23 4.20 -20.84
CA LYS A 354 -6.53 4.62 -19.61
C LYS A 354 -7.14 3.95 -18.39
N ILE A 355 -6.27 3.61 -17.44
CA ILE A 355 -6.62 3.17 -16.09
C ILE A 355 -6.84 4.43 -15.25
N HIS A 356 -7.99 4.51 -14.59
CA HIS A 356 -8.36 5.65 -13.75
C HIS A 356 -7.77 5.54 -12.34
N THR A 357 -7.87 6.63 -11.59
CA THR A 357 -7.54 6.67 -10.17
C THR A 357 -8.61 5.95 -9.34
N ASN A 358 -8.22 5.32 -8.24
CA ASN A 358 -9.12 4.69 -7.27
C ASN A 358 -8.97 5.35 -5.91
N ALA A 359 -10.10 5.77 -5.32
CA ALA A 359 -10.10 6.58 -4.11
C ALA A 359 -10.22 5.77 -2.81
N ILE A 360 -10.70 4.53 -2.88
CA ILE A 360 -10.96 3.65 -1.72
C ILE A 360 -10.55 2.21 -2.04
N PRO A 361 -10.21 1.38 -1.02
CA PRO A 361 -10.00 -0.05 -1.22
C PRO A 361 -11.24 -0.72 -1.79
N SER A 362 -11.05 -1.59 -2.79
CA SER A 362 -12.12 -2.40 -3.35
C SER A 362 -12.53 -3.52 -2.39
N LYS A 363 -13.62 -4.21 -2.74
CA LYS A 363 -13.99 -5.46 -2.08
C LYS A 363 -12.93 -6.54 -2.29
N GLY A 364 -12.34 -6.60 -3.50
CA GLY A 364 -11.26 -7.51 -3.84
C GLY A 364 -10.03 -7.31 -2.95
N ASP A 365 -9.63 -6.06 -2.71
CA ASP A 365 -8.52 -5.69 -1.82
C ASP A 365 -8.74 -6.21 -0.38
N VAL A 366 -9.92 -5.94 0.18
CA VAL A 366 -10.29 -6.40 1.53
C VAL A 366 -10.32 -7.92 1.62
N GLU A 367 -10.88 -8.58 0.60
CA GLU A 367 -10.91 -10.04 0.53
C GLU A 367 -9.51 -10.63 0.37
N GLY A 368 -8.60 -9.94 -0.33
CA GLY A 368 -7.20 -10.33 -0.46
C GLY A 368 -6.50 -10.36 0.89
N ILE A 369 -6.67 -9.31 1.70
CA ILE A 369 -6.12 -9.28 3.06
C ILE A 369 -6.76 -10.36 3.94
N LYS A 370 -8.08 -10.57 3.86
CA LYS A 370 -8.74 -11.65 4.60
C LYS A 370 -8.18 -13.01 4.19
N ALA A 371 -8.11 -13.30 2.90
CA ALA A 371 -7.57 -14.54 2.38
C ALA A 371 -6.10 -14.76 2.78
N LEU A 372 -5.31 -13.69 2.81
CA LEU A 372 -3.91 -13.74 3.22
C LEU A 372 -3.75 -14.06 4.72
N TYR A 373 -4.56 -13.48 5.60
CA TYR A 373 -4.39 -13.65 7.06
C TYR A 373 -5.27 -14.75 7.68
N GLU A 374 -6.33 -15.20 7.00
CA GLU A 374 -7.30 -16.17 7.52
C GLU A 374 -7.12 -17.56 6.91
N ASN A 375 -6.69 -17.62 5.64
CA ASN A 375 -6.51 -18.87 4.92
C ASN A 375 -5.04 -19.26 4.77
N SER A 376 -4.12 -18.58 5.45
CA SER A 376 -2.71 -18.98 5.49
C SER A 376 -2.53 -20.22 6.35
N MET A 377 -1.85 -21.22 5.79
CA MET A 377 -1.60 -22.51 6.42
C MET A 377 -0.84 -22.32 7.76
N PRO A 378 -1.00 -23.20 8.77
CA PRO A 378 -0.37 -23.08 10.09
C PRO A 378 1.19 -23.01 10.13
N GLY A 379 1.86 -23.11 8.98
CA GLY A 379 3.31 -22.89 8.82
C GLY A 379 3.70 -21.56 8.16
N GLU A 380 2.73 -20.81 7.60
CA GLU A 380 2.92 -19.51 6.92
C GLU A 380 2.69 -18.31 7.86
N GLN A 381 2.01 -18.54 8.99
CA GLN A 381 1.97 -17.63 10.12
C GLN A 381 3.32 -17.75 10.82
N GLY A 382 4.29 -16.97 10.36
CA GLY A 382 5.70 -17.09 10.71
C GLY A 382 5.92 -17.54 12.16
N LYS A 383 6.48 -18.74 12.34
CA LYS A 383 7.07 -19.09 13.64
C LYS A 383 8.06 -17.96 13.94
N THR A 384 7.84 -17.27 15.07
CA THR A 384 8.81 -16.32 15.63
C THR A 384 10.20 -16.88 15.43
N TYR A 385 11.07 -16.16 14.70
CA TYR A 385 12.44 -16.58 14.47
C TYR A 385 13.07 -16.99 15.80
N VAL A 386 13.27 -18.30 15.96
CA VAL A 386 13.93 -18.85 17.14
C VAL A 386 15.41 -18.64 16.89
N LEU A 387 15.95 -17.54 17.43
CA LEU A 387 17.34 -17.17 17.27
C LEU A 387 18.24 -18.38 17.62
N PRO A 388 19.42 -18.52 16.99
CA PRO A 388 20.32 -19.66 17.26
C PRO A 388 20.71 -19.80 18.74
N ASN A 389 20.60 -18.73 19.53
CA ASN A 389 20.87 -18.71 20.97
C ASN A 389 19.64 -19.01 21.87
N ASP A 390 18.47 -19.26 21.29
CA ASP A 390 17.27 -19.67 22.01
C ASP A 390 17.27 -21.20 22.18
N LYS A 391 16.96 -21.69 23.40
CA LYS A 391 16.93 -23.12 23.76
C LYS A 391 15.98 -23.96 22.90
N LYS A 392 14.98 -23.34 22.27
CA LYS A 392 14.03 -24.00 21.36
C LYS A 392 14.58 -24.16 19.94
N SER A 393 15.76 -23.60 19.63
CA SER A 393 16.38 -23.69 18.31
C SER A 393 17.01 -25.06 18.10
N SER A 394 16.77 -25.67 16.93
CA SER A 394 17.53 -26.87 16.51
C SER A 394 19.03 -26.60 16.34
N ARG A 395 19.42 -25.32 16.26
CA ARG A 395 20.81 -24.84 16.17
C ARG A 395 21.41 -24.48 17.53
N PHE A 396 20.63 -24.51 18.63
CA PHE A 396 21.07 -24.10 19.96
C PHE A 396 22.33 -24.83 20.44
N GLY A 397 22.36 -26.15 20.28
CA GLY A 397 23.50 -26.97 20.66
C GLY A 397 24.78 -26.58 19.92
N SER A 398 24.70 -26.37 18.60
CA SER A 398 25.83 -25.93 17.78
C SER A 398 26.25 -24.50 18.10
N PHE A 399 25.29 -23.59 18.29
CA PHE A 399 25.56 -22.20 18.65
C PHE A 399 26.30 -22.09 19.98
N ILE A 400 25.83 -22.77 21.03
CA ILE A 400 26.51 -22.78 22.34
C ILE A 400 27.89 -23.45 22.22
N LYS A 401 28.02 -24.51 21.42
CA LYS A 401 29.30 -25.17 21.17
C LYS A 401 30.31 -24.21 20.52
N ASP A 402 29.90 -23.47 19.49
CA ASP A 402 30.76 -22.50 18.80
C ASP A 402 31.12 -21.30 19.69
N PHE A 403 30.17 -20.83 20.50
CA PHE A 403 30.41 -19.73 21.45
C PHE A 403 31.33 -20.16 22.61
N SER A 404 31.17 -21.40 23.09
CA SER A 404 31.98 -21.97 24.19
C SER A 404 33.38 -22.38 23.72
N LEU A 405 33.52 -22.83 22.46
CA LEU A 405 34.81 -23.13 21.85
C LEU A 405 35.60 -21.85 21.54
N LYS A 406 34.94 -20.75 21.17
CA LYS A 406 35.60 -19.45 21.01
C LYS A 406 36.06 -18.82 22.33
N LYS A 407 35.40 -19.09 23.46
CA LYS A 407 35.92 -18.71 24.79
C LYS A 407 37.23 -19.38 25.19
N LYS A 408 37.61 -20.51 24.55
CA LYS A 408 38.90 -21.18 24.77
C LYS A 408 40.04 -20.66 23.88
N LYS A 409 39.75 -19.79 22.90
CA LYS A 409 40.78 -19.04 22.18
C LYS A 409 40.84 -17.64 22.79
N ASN A 410 41.88 -17.42 23.61
CA ASN A 410 42.20 -16.15 24.25
C ASN A 410 41.92 -14.96 23.32
N CYS A 411 40.92 -14.14 23.67
CA CYS A 411 40.86 -12.78 23.16
C CYS A 411 42.05 -12.03 23.81
N PRO A 412 42.97 -11.45 23.03
CA PRO A 412 44.02 -10.62 23.60
C PRO A 412 43.39 -9.44 24.34
N ASN A 413 43.88 -9.17 25.54
CA ASN A 413 43.45 -8.07 26.37
C ASN A 413 43.81 -6.75 25.67
N PRO A 414 42.87 -5.80 25.44
CA PRO A 414 43.13 -4.61 24.63
C PRO A 414 43.84 -3.47 25.41
N ASN A 415 44.59 -3.80 26.46
CA ASN A 415 45.48 -2.85 27.16
C ASN A 415 46.96 -3.23 26.95
N SER A 416 47.33 -3.36 25.68
CA SER A 416 48.62 -2.94 25.14
C SER A 416 48.39 -1.78 24.20
#